data_AF-A0A8J7C407-F1
#
_entry.id   AF-A0A8J7C407-F1
#
_cell.length_a   1.000
_cell.length_b   1.000
_cell.length_c   1.000
_cell.angle_alpha   90.00
_cell.angle_beta   90.00
_cell.angle_gamma   90.00
#
_symmetry.space_group_name_H-M   'P 1'
#
loop_
_entity.id
_entity.type
_entity.pdbx_description
1 polymer ?
#
loop_
_entity_poly.entity_id
_entity_poly.type
_entity_poly.pdbx_seq_one_letter_code
_entity_poly.pdbx_strand_id
1 'polypeptide(L)'
;MSKSESRNSDVAVGRVTRILFTNEENGWCVVRLEPDDAPTLTAIGPLLGVRQGDELRMNGCWINHAKYGEQFKAESYVQVAPSTLNGIRRFLGSGKVRGLGEKRAAQVVEAFGLETLEVIDNDPDRLLEIHGIGRATVDRIRDSWDQHRGIQQIMIFLTGHGVAPGVAVKAFRRYGPGAVDVVRSNPYRLAEEVFGVGFLTADRIA
;
A
#
# COMPACT_ATOMS: atom_id res chain seq x y z
N MET A 1 19.43 2.12 32.10
CA MET A 1 19.66 0.67 31.92
C MET A 1 18.75 0.17 30.82
N SER A 2 19.37 -0.45 29.83
CA SER A 2 18.79 -0.91 28.57
C SER A 2 17.88 -2.12 28.76
N LYS A 3 16.74 -2.13 28.08
CA LYS A 3 16.08 -3.36 27.62
C LYS A 3 15.45 -3.04 26.26
N SER A 4 16.25 -3.22 25.21
CA SER A 4 15.73 -3.49 23.87
C SER A 4 15.04 -4.85 23.91
N GLU A 5 13.76 -4.86 24.26
CA GLU A 5 12.91 -6.02 23.99
C GLU A 5 12.71 -6.08 22.47
N SER A 6 13.33 -7.07 21.82
CA SER A 6 12.86 -7.56 20.53
C SER A 6 11.41 -7.99 20.71
N ARG A 7 10.47 -7.09 20.39
CA ARG A 7 9.05 -7.43 20.35
C ARG A 7 8.87 -8.42 19.21
N ASN A 8 8.45 -9.63 19.55
CA ASN A 8 7.93 -10.59 18.59
C ASN A 8 6.71 -9.94 17.93
N SER A 9 6.84 -9.50 16.68
CA SER A 9 5.74 -8.88 15.95
C SER A 9 4.83 -9.98 15.41
N ASP A 10 3.56 -9.94 15.78
CA ASP A 10 2.54 -10.81 15.21
C ASP A 10 2.33 -10.47 13.72
N VAL A 11 1.90 -11.45 12.94
CA VAL A 11 1.56 -11.28 11.53
C VAL A 11 0.08 -11.55 11.33
N ALA A 12 -0.60 -10.64 10.63
CA ALA A 12 -1.97 -10.83 10.16
C ALA A 12 -2.03 -10.71 8.64
N VAL A 13 -2.71 -11.67 8.00
CA VAL A 13 -2.96 -11.67 6.56
C VAL A 13 -4.46 -11.73 6.32
N GLY A 14 -4.96 -10.97 5.34
CA GLY A 14 -6.34 -11.11 4.90
C GLY A 14 -6.76 -10.06 3.90
N ARG A 15 -7.99 -10.19 3.42
CA ARG A 15 -8.63 -9.23 2.52
C ARG A 15 -9.37 -8.15 3.29
N VAL A 16 -9.16 -6.89 2.92
CA VAL A 16 -9.91 -5.77 3.45
C VAL A 16 -11.35 -5.82 2.93
N THR A 17 -12.30 -6.20 3.79
CA THR A 17 -13.71 -6.26 3.42
C THR A 17 -14.41 -4.92 3.59
N ARG A 18 -13.89 -4.05 4.47
CA ARG A 18 -14.47 -2.72 4.71
C ARG A 18 -13.44 -1.76 5.33
N ILE A 19 -13.48 -0.50 4.92
CA ILE A 19 -12.81 0.59 5.63
C ILE A 19 -13.85 1.27 6.53
N LEU A 20 -13.60 1.28 7.83
CA LEU A 20 -14.49 1.84 8.84
C LEU A 20 -14.15 3.32 9.13
N PHE A 21 -12.88 3.68 9.03
CA PHE A 21 -12.38 5.03 9.26
C PHE A 21 -11.06 5.25 8.53
N THR A 22 -10.84 6.47 8.05
CA THR A 22 -9.57 6.94 7.51
C THR A 22 -9.30 8.35 8.02
N ASN A 23 -8.09 8.56 8.55
CA ASN A 23 -7.54 9.87 8.81
C ASN A 23 -6.55 10.20 7.69
N GLU A 24 -6.96 11.08 6.79
CA GLU A 24 -6.15 11.53 5.66
C GLU A 24 -4.98 12.43 6.06
N GLU A 25 -4.79 12.74 7.34
CA GLU A 25 -3.75 13.64 7.86
C GLU A 25 -2.55 12.86 8.42
N ASN A 26 -2.76 11.65 8.91
CA ASN A 26 -1.68 10.78 9.38
C ASN A 26 -1.69 9.37 8.75
N GLY A 27 -2.65 9.08 7.87
CA GLY A 27 -2.79 7.79 7.18
C GLY A 27 -3.33 6.69 8.09
N TRP A 28 -3.85 7.04 9.27
CA TRP A 28 -4.45 6.08 10.18
C TRP A 28 -5.77 5.57 9.62
N CYS A 29 -5.91 4.25 9.52
CA CYS A 29 -7.15 3.62 9.09
C CYS A 29 -7.64 2.64 10.16
N VAL A 30 -8.94 2.38 10.14
CA VAL A 30 -9.58 1.25 10.82
C VAL A 30 -10.25 0.42 9.74
N VAL A 31 -9.86 -0.84 9.61
CA VAL A 31 -10.33 -1.74 8.55
C VAL A 31 -10.85 -3.05 9.13
N ARG A 32 -11.85 -3.64 8.45
CA ARG A 32 -12.22 -5.04 8.62
C ARG A 32 -11.41 -5.89 7.65
N LEU A 33 -10.77 -6.92 8.18
CA LEU A 33 -10.00 -7.90 7.44
C LEU A 33 -10.65 -9.26 7.57
N GLU A 34 -10.70 -9.98 6.46
CA GLU A 34 -11.14 -11.36 6.33
C GLU A 34 -9.93 -12.22 5.94
N PRO A 35 -9.33 -12.92 6.91
CA PRO A 35 -8.35 -13.98 6.62
C PRO A 35 -9.03 -15.16 5.92
N ASP A 36 -8.26 -15.97 5.20
CA ASP A 36 -8.81 -17.17 4.52
C ASP A 36 -9.25 -18.25 5.52
N ASP A 37 -8.45 -18.50 6.56
CA ASP A 37 -8.63 -19.61 7.51
C ASP A 37 -8.93 -19.14 8.96
N ALA A 38 -9.41 -17.90 9.13
CA ALA A 38 -9.70 -17.36 10.46
C ALA A 38 -10.90 -16.39 10.44
N PRO A 39 -11.54 -16.15 11.60
CA PRO A 39 -12.61 -15.17 11.70
C PRO A 39 -12.17 -13.76 11.28
N THR A 40 -13.12 -12.97 10.80
CA THR A 40 -12.86 -11.57 10.46
C THR A 40 -12.35 -10.78 11.67
N LEU A 41 -11.32 -9.96 11.47
CA LEU A 41 -10.69 -9.15 12.51
C LEU A 41 -10.79 -7.66 12.19
N THR A 42 -10.58 -6.82 13.20
CA THR A 42 -10.41 -5.37 13.01
C THR A 42 -8.93 -5.05 13.07
N ALA A 43 -8.40 -4.39 12.05
CA ALA A 43 -7.04 -3.86 12.09
C ALA A 43 -7.03 -2.34 12.09
N ILE A 44 -6.06 -1.78 12.79
CA ILE A 44 -5.84 -0.34 12.90
C ILE A 44 -4.37 -0.02 12.66
N GLY A 45 -4.08 1.14 12.09
CA GLY A 45 -2.69 1.55 11.91
C GLY A 45 -2.50 2.52 10.74
N PRO A 46 -1.25 2.91 10.44
CA PRO A 46 -0.89 3.78 9.32
C PRO A 46 -1.01 3.03 7.99
N LEU A 47 -2.23 2.69 7.59
CA LEU A 47 -2.58 1.87 6.43
C LEU A 47 -2.89 2.77 5.21
N LEU A 48 -1.97 3.66 4.84
CA LEU A 48 -2.22 4.67 3.80
C LEU A 48 -2.50 4.05 2.43
N GLY A 49 -3.55 4.54 1.77
CA GLY A 49 -3.85 4.08 0.41
C GLY A 49 -4.40 2.64 0.35
N VAL A 50 -4.64 2.02 1.51
CA VAL A 50 -5.43 0.78 1.59
C VAL A 50 -6.85 1.05 1.09
N ARG A 51 -7.38 0.11 0.31
CA ARG A 51 -8.70 0.09 -0.27
C ARG A 51 -9.44 -1.20 0.08
N GLN A 52 -10.77 -1.14 -0.01
CA GLN A 52 -11.58 -2.35 0.04
C GLN A 52 -11.17 -3.31 -1.08
N GLY A 53 -11.05 -4.59 -0.74
CA GLY A 53 -10.55 -5.65 -1.62
C GLY A 53 -9.02 -5.74 -1.72
N ASP A 54 -8.25 -4.91 -1.01
CA ASP A 54 -6.81 -5.14 -0.84
C ASP A 54 -6.57 -6.41 -0.03
N GLU A 55 -5.58 -7.18 -0.44
CA GLU A 55 -5.03 -8.24 0.38
C GLU A 55 -3.78 -7.69 1.08
N LEU A 56 -3.79 -7.71 2.40
CA LEU A 56 -2.74 -7.12 3.22
C LEU A 56 -2.01 -8.22 3.98
N ARG A 57 -0.69 -8.11 4.03
CA ARG A 57 0.13 -8.74 5.05
C ARG A 57 0.66 -7.65 5.97
N MET A 58 0.33 -7.74 7.25
CA MET A 58 0.66 -6.73 8.24
C MET A 58 1.53 -7.34 9.34
N ASN A 59 2.50 -6.59 9.83
CA ASN A 59 3.23 -6.90 11.06
C ASN A 59 2.77 -5.94 12.15
N GLY A 60 2.63 -6.41 13.38
CA GLY A 60 2.15 -5.60 14.48
C GLY A 60 1.92 -6.40 15.75
N CYS A 61 0.89 -6.03 16.50
CA CYS A 61 0.52 -6.73 17.72
C CYS A 61 -0.99 -6.65 17.98
N TRP A 62 -1.50 -7.63 18.71
CA TRP A 62 -2.87 -7.58 19.23
C TRP A 62 -2.99 -6.62 20.40
N ILE A 63 -4.05 -5.80 20.38
CA ILE A 63 -4.41 -4.89 21.45
C ILE A 63 -5.87 -5.09 21.82
N ASN A 64 -6.23 -4.77 23.07
CA ASN A 64 -7.62 -4.79 23.51
C ASN A 64 -8.10 -3.36 23.83
N HIS A 65 -9.05 -2.85 23.05
CA HIS A 65 -9.61 -1.52 23.22
C HIS A 65 -10.86 -1.58 24.11
N ALA A 66 -10.90 -0.78 25.19
CA ALA A 66 -11.97 -0.83 26.21
C ALA A 66 -13.41 -0.77 25.64
N LYS A 67 -13.62 -0.04 24.53
CA LYS A 67 -14.93 0.08 23.86
C LYS A 67 -15.15 -0.87 22.68
N TYR A 68 -14.08 -1.28 21.99
CA TYR A 68 -14.18 -1.93 20.68
C TYR A 68 -13.70 -3.38 20.68
N GLY A 69 -13.16 -3.86 21.81
CA GLY A 69 -12.60 -5.19 21.96
C GLY A 69 -11.25 -5.33 21.29
N GLU A 70 -10.94 -6.56 20.91
CA GLU A 70 -9.66 -6.95 20.32
C GLU A 70 -9.47 -6.37 18.91
N GLN A 71 -8.29 -5.81 18.66
CA GLN A 71 -7.88 -5.23 17.39
C GLN A 71 -6.43 -5.57 17.10
N PHE A 72 -6.11 -5.78 15.83
CA PHE A 72 -4.72 -5.91 15.37
C PHE A 72 -4.16 -4.51 15.08
N LYS A 73 -3.18 -4.06 15.86
CA LYS A 73 -2.49 -2.79 15.63
C LYS A 73 -1.33 -3.03 14.67
N ALA A 74 -1.52 -2.70 13.39
CA ALA A 74 -0.49 -2.77 12.38
C ALA A 74 0.58 -1.71 12.60
N GLU A 75 1.83 -2.16 12.66
CA GLU A 75 3.03 -1.33 12.67
C GLU A 75 3.68 -1.23 11.29
N SER A 76 3.44 -2.20 10.41
CA SER A 76 3.77 -2.11 8.99
C SER A 76 2.81 -2.97 8.18
N TYR A 77 2.69 -2.69 6.89
CA TYR A 77 1.94 -3.55 5.98
C TYR A 77 2.56 -3.52 4.59
N VAL A 78 2.32 -4.60 3.85
CA VAL A 78 2.52 -4.67 2.41
C VAL A 78 1.23 -5.15 1.78
N GLN A 79 0.94 -4.67 0.57
CA GLN A 79 -0.10 -5.27 -0.25
C GLN A 79 0.43 -6.54 -0.91
N VAL A 80 -0.32 -7.61 -0.80
CA VAL A 80 -0.03 -8.86 -1.49
C VAL A 80 -0.57 -8.72 -2.90
N ALA A 81 0.32 -8.74 -3.88
CA ALA A 81 -0.10 -8.76 -5.27
C ALA A 81 -0.85 -10.07 -5.57
N PRO A 82 -2.00 -10.03 -6.25
CA PRO A 82 -2.74 -11.24 -6.57
C PRO A 82 -1.95 -12.12 -7.55
N SER A 83 -1.88 -13.41 -7.26
CA SER A 83 -1.19 -14.41 -8.08
C SER A 83 -2.12 -15.27 -8.95
N THR A 84 -3.44 -14.99 -8.91
CA THR A 84 -4.45 -15.72 -9.69
C THR A 84 -5.15 -14.79 -10.68
N LEU A 85 -5.59 -15.32 -11.84
CA LEU A 85 -6.33 -14.53 -12.84
C LEU A 85 -7.54 -13.80 -12.24
N ASN A 86 -8.30 -14.50 -11.38
CA ASN A 86 -9.45 -13.91 -10.69
C ASN A 86 -9.02 -12.80 -9.72
N GLY A 87 -7.90 -12.98 -9.01
CA GLY A 87 -7.35 -11.97 -8.12
C GLY A 87 -6.90 -10.73 -8.89
N ILE A 88 -6.15 -10.90 -9.98
CA ILE A 88 -5.68 -9.82 -10.85
C ILE A 88 -6.86 -9.05 -11.43
N ARG A 89 -7.87 -9.76 -11.96
CA ARG A 89 -9.08 -9.13 -12.51
C ARG A 89 -9.82 -8.29 -11.48
N ARG A 90 -10.02 -8.83 -10.26
CA ARG A 90 -10.66 -8.08 -9.17
C ARG A 90 -9.82 -6.88 -8.76
N PHE A 91 -8.51 -7.03 -8.66
CA PHE A 91 -7.59 -5.97 -8.28
C PHE A 91 -7.61 -4.80 -9.27
N LEU A 92 -7.56 -5.08 -10.57
CA LEU A 92 -7.65 -4.05 -11.61
C LEU A 92 -9.06 -3.44 -11.69
N GLY A 93 -10.10 -4.28 -11.59
CA GLY A 93 -11.50 -3.87 -11.71
C GLY A 93 -12.07 -3.14 -10.50
N SER A 94 -11.40 -3.18 -9.34
CA SER A 94 -11.86 -2.54 -8.11
C SER A 94 -11.69 -1.01 -8.10
N GLY A 95 -11.28 -0.41 -9.21
CA GLY A 95 -11.00 1.02 -9.31
C GLY A 95 -9.70 1.47 -8.64
N LYS A 96 -8.84 0.52 -8.19
CA LYS A 96 -7.47 0.79 -7.72
C LYS A 96 -6.63 1.45 -8.80
N VAL A 97 -6.78 0.94 -10.02
CA VAL A 97 -6.15 1.46 -11.23
C VAL A 97 -7.19 2.25 -12.01
N ARG A 98 -7.11 3.60 -11.94
CA ARG A 98 -8.02 4.46 -12.71
C ARG A 98 -7.87 4.17 -14.20
N GLY A 99 -9.02 4.02 -14.88
CA GLY A 99 -9.05 3.66 -16.30
C GLY A 99 -9.53 2.23 -16.58
N LEU A 100 -9.49 1.35 -15.56
CA LEU A 100 -9.99 -0.02 -15.63
C LEU A 100 -11.24 -0.18 -14.74
N GLY A 101 -12.41 -0.19 -15.37
CA GLY A 101 -13.61 -0.76 -14.76
C GLY A 101 -13.62 -2.28 -14.92
N GLU A 102 -14.53 -2.98 -14.24
CA GLU A 102 -14.62 -4.45 -14.22
C GLU A 102 -14.53 -5.09 -15.62
N LYS A 103 -15.27 -4.55 -16.61
CA LYS A 103 -15.23 -5.06 -17.99
C LYS A 103 -13.85 -4.90 -18.65
N ARG A 104 -13.20 -3.75 -18.50
CA ARG A 104 -11.87 -3.50 -19.08
C ARG A 104 -10.80 -4.31 -18.37
N ALA A 105 -10.90 -4.45 -17.04
CA ALA A 105 -10.02 -5.31 -16.27
C ALA A 105 -10.10 -6.77 -16.74
N ALA A 106 -11.31 -7.26 -17.06
CA ALA A 106 -11.47 -8.58 -17.65
C ALA A 106 -10.77 -8.72 -19.00
N GLN A 107 -10.91 -7.74 -19.90
CA GLN A 107 -10.24 -7.74 -21.21
C GLN A 107 -8.71 -7.71 -21.09
N VAL A 108 -8.17 -6.92 -20.17
CA VAL A 108 -6.72 -6.85 -19.93
C VAL A 108 -6.19 -8.19 -19.43
N VAL A 109 -6.88 -8.82 -18.47
CA VAL A 109 -6.48 -10.13 -17.94
C VAL A 109 -6.67 -11.24 -18.97
N GLU A 110 -7.67 -11.14 -19.85
CA GLU A 110 -7.86 -12.07 -20.97
C GLU A 110 -6.71 -11.99 -21.98
N ALA A 111 -6.21 -10.79 -22.26
CA ALA A 111 -5.11 -10.57 -23.20
C ALA A 111 -3.74 -11.00 -22.65
N PHE A 112 -3.44 -10.69 -21.38
CA PHE A 112 -2.09 -10.86 -20.80
C PHE A 112 -2.00 -11.92 -19.71
N GLY A 113 -3.12 -12.51 -19.28
CA GLY A 113 -3.13 -13.58 -18.30
C GLY A 113 -2.46 -13.20 -16.97
N LEU A 114 -1.58 -14.07 -16.46
CA LEU A 114 -0.85 -13.84 -15.20
C LEU A 114 0.24 -12.76 -15.34
N GLU A 115 0.68 -12.45 -16.57
CA GLU A 115 1.67 -11.41 -16.85
C GLU A 115 1.07 -10.00 -16.82
N THR A 116 -0.25 -9.88 -16.67
CA THR A 116 -0.96 -8.59 -16.71
C THR A 116 -0.32 -7.51 -15.83
N LEU A 117 0.01 -7.84 -14.58
CA LEU A 117 0.59 -6.84 -13.67
C LEU A 117 2.00 -6.42 -14.13
N GLU A 118 2.78 -7.37 -14.65
CA GLU A 118 4.11 -7.10 -15.20
C GLU A 118 4.06 -6.26 -16.48
N VAL A 119 3.07 -6.50 -17.34
CA VAL A 119 2.83 -5.66 -18.54
C VAL A 119 2.50 -4.23 -18.14
N ILE A 120 1.61 -4.02 -17.17
CA ILE A 120 1.29 -2.67 -16.69
C ILE A 120 2.53 -1.98 -16.10
N ASP A 121 3.42 -2.74 -15.47
CA ASP A 121 4.60 -2.24 -14.78
C ASP A 121 5.75 -1.87 -15.72
N ASN A 122 6.01 -2.71 -16.73
CA ASN A 122 7.20 -2.63 -17.57
C ASN A 122 6.91 -2.12 -18.98
N ASP A 123 5.72 -2.41 -19.53
CA ASP A 123 5.36 -2.05 -20.90
C ASP A 123 3.85 -1.72 -21.03
N PRO A 124 3.37 -0.66 -20.36
CA PRO A 124 1.96 -0.31 -20.33
C PRO A 124 1.39 0.07 -21.70
N ASP A 125 2.24 0.41 -22.69
CA ASP A 125 1.79 0.71 -24.05
C ASP A 125 1.24 -0.51 -24.77
N ARG A 126 1.57 -1.74 -24.34
CA ARG A 126 0.91 -2.97 -24.83
C ARG A 126 -0.59 -3.00 -24.57
N LEU A 127 -1.08 -2.25 -23.59
CA LEU A 127 -2.52 -2.13 -23.36
C LEU A 127 -3.27 -1.55 -24.58
N LEU A 128 -2.58 -0.87 -25.49
CA LEU A 128 -3.13 -0.38 -26.77
C LEU A 128 -3.45 -1.50 -27.77
N GLU A 129 -2.90 -2.71 -27.57
CA GLU A 129 -3.24 -3.90 -28.36
C GLU A 129 -4.71 -4.32 -28.15
N ILE A 130 -5.33 -3.89 -27.03
CA ILE A 130 -6.70 -4.26 -26.66
C ILE A 130 -7.71 -3.29 -27.28
N HIS A 131 -8.63 -3.83 -28.06
CA HIS A 131 -9.71 -3.05 -28.65
C HIS A 131 -10.53 -2.30 -27.58
N GLY A 132 -10.65 -0.98 -27.73
CA GLY A 132 -11.38 -0.10 -26.82
C GLY A 132 -10.55 0.51 -25.68
N ILE A 133 -9.25 0.21 -25.62
CA ILE A 133 -8.28 0.91 -24.76
C ILE A 133 -7.44 1.86 -25.62
N GLY A 134 -7.71 3.15 -25.49
CA GLY A 134 -6.93 4.21 -26.15
C GLY A 134 -5.86 4.83 -25.24
N ARG A 135 -4.96 5.62 -25.82
CA ARG A 135 -3.84 6.30 -25.13
C ARG A 135 -4.23 7.00 -23.83
N ALA A 136 -5.29 7.81 -23.85
CA ALA A 136 -5.77 8.50 -22.64
C ALA A 136 -6.27 7.55 -21.51
N THR A 137 -6.59 6.30 -21.82
CA THR A 137 -6.86 5.27 -20.79
C THR A 137 -5.55 4.70 -20.28
N VAL A 138 -4.59 4.41 -21.16
CA VAL A 138 -3.25 3.92 -20.78
C VAL A 138 -2.55 4.92 -19.87
N ASP A 139 -2.56 6.21 -20.21
CA ASP A 139 -1.92 7.26 -19.40
C ASP A 139 -2.53 7.31 -17.99
N ARG A 140 -3.86 7.22 -17.86
CA ARG A 140 -4.53 7.17 -16.55
C ARG A 140 -4.20 5.91 -15.76
N ILE A 141 -4.06 4.77 -16.44
CA ILE A 141 -3.66 3.50 -15.84
C ILE A 141 -2.26 3.65 -15.27
N ARG A 142 -1.32 4.15 -16.08
CA ARG A 142 0.08 4.39 -15.71
C ARG A 142 0.18 5.34 -14.51
N ASP A 143 -0.45 6.50 -14.57
CA ASP A 143 -0.42 7.47 -13.47
C ASP A 143 -0.98 6.86 -12.17
N SER A 144 -2.08 6.11 -12.26
CA SER A 144 -2.69 5.46 -11.10
C SER A 144 -1.83 4.32 -10.56
N TRP A 145 -1.15 3.60 -11.45
CA TRP A 145 -0.25 2.50 -11.12
C TRP A 145 1.00 3.01 -10.40
N ASP A 146 1.63 4.06 -10.93
CA ASP A 146 2.81 4.70 -10.35
C ASP A 146 2.52 5.27 -8.95
N GLN A 147 1.35 5.89 -8.77
CA GLN A 147 0.88 6.34 -7.46
C GLN A 147 0.74 5.19 -6.48
N HIS A 148 0.12 4.09 -6.91
CA HIS A 148 -0.05 2.91 -6.08
C HIS A 148 1.29 2.31 -5.66
N ARG A 149 2.18 2.13 -6.63
CA ARG A 149 3.53 1.60 -6.40
C ARG A 149 4.38 2.48 -5.51
N GLY A 150 4.36 3.79 -5.73
CA GLY A 150 5.14 4.73 -4.93
C GLY A 150 4.79 4.66 -3.44
N ILE A 151 3.51 4.47 -3.10
CA ILE A 151 3.08 4.23 -1.71
C ILE A 151 3.73 2.98 -1.15
N GLN A 152 3.65 1.85 -1.88
CA GLN A 152 4.24 0.60 -1.41
C GLN A 152 5.76 0.72 -1.25
N GLN A 153 6.44 1.32 -2.21
CA GLN A 153 7.89 1.46 -2.22
C GLN A 153 8.39 2.32 -1.05
N ILE A 154 7.78 3.48 -0.77
CA ILE A 154 8.23 4.34 0.34
C ILE A 154 7.93 3.73 1.71
N MET A 155 6.78 3.04 1.83
CA MET A 155 6.41 2.32 3.04
C MET A 155 7.44 1.23 3.34
N ILE A 156 7.77 0.37 2.36
CA ILE A 156 8.78 -0.68 2.49
C ILE A 156 10.16 -0.08 2.77
N PHE A 157 10.57 0.94 2.02
CA PHE A 157 11.88 1.55 2.14
C PHE A 157 12.12 2.12 3.55
N LEU A 158 11.20 2.94 4.06
CA LEU A 158 11.40 3.58 5.36
C LEU A 158 11.24 2.59 6.52
N THR A 159 10.26 1.70 6.46
CA THR A 159 10.12 0.67 7.51
C THR A 159 11.31 -0.29 7.54
N GLY A 160 11.91 -0.61 6.38
CA GLY A 160 13.16 -1.36 6.28
C GLY A 160 14.35 -0.68 6.96
N HIS A 161 14.36 0.66 7.01
CA HIS A 161 15.33 1.45 7.77
C HIS A 161 14.89 1.71 9.22
N GLY A 162 13.88 1.00 9.73
CA GLY A 162 13.36 1.18 11.09
C GLY A 162 12.70 2.54 11.33
N VAL A 163 12.23 3.21 10.28
CA VAL A 163 11.51 4.48 10.37
C VAL A 163 10.00 4.20 10.49
N ALA A 164 9.35 4.93 11.40
CA ALA A 164 7.93 4.74 11.67
C ALA A 164 7.08 5.02 10.41
N PRO A 165 6.03 4.21 10.12
CA PRO A 165 5.29 4.36 8.86
C PRO A 165 4.55 5.68 8.71
N GLY A 166 4.20 6.35 9.81
CA GLY A 166 3.64 7.71 9.75
C GLY A 166 4.58 8.71 9.04
N VAL A 167 5.89 8.47 9.06
CA VAL A 167 6.87 9.25 8.28
C VAL A 167 6.74 8.94 6.79
N ALA A 168 6.59 7.67 6.41
CA ALA A 168 6.38 7.26 5.02
C ALA A 168 5.11 7.87 4.43
N VAL A 169 4.05 7.96 5.22
CA VAL A 169 2.82 8.67 4.82
C VAL A 169 3.09 10.12 4.49
N LYS A 170 3.79 10.84 5.36
CA LYS A 170 4.11 12.25 5.15
C LYS A 170 5.08 12.46 3.99
N ALA A 171 6.09 11.60 3.86
CA ALA A 171 7.04 11.61 2.76
C ALA A 171 6.33 11.39 1.41
N PHE A 172 5.43 10.41 1.33
CA PHE A 172 4.65 10.15 0.12
C PHE A 172 3.78 11.35 -0.25
N ARG A 173 3.13 12.00 0.71
CA ARG A 173 2.35 13.21 0.41
C ARG A 173 3.19 14.37 -0.08
N ARG A 174 4.43 14.49 0.40
CA ARG A 174 5.34 15.57 0.01
C ARG A 174 5.92 15.36 -1.38
N TYR A 175 6.30 14.13 -1.71
CA TYR A 175 7.11 13.81 -2.90
C TYR A 175 6.40 12.92 -3.93
N GLY A 176 5.23 12.38 -3.61
CA GLY A 176 4.46 11.50 -4.49
C GLY A 176 5.18 10.19 -4.83
N PRO A 177 4.98 9.65 -6.05
CA PRO A 177 5.59 8.39 -6.49
C PRO A 177 7.11 8.35 -6.39
N GLY A 178 7.78 9.48 -6.58
CA GLY A 178 9.24 9.61 -6.51
C GLY A 178 9.81 9.75 -5.08
N ALA A 179 9.00 9.53 -4.04
CA ALA A 179 9.43 9.74 -2.65
C ALA A 179 10.67 8.93 -2.29
N VAL A 180 10.79 7.68 -2.74
CA VAL A 180 11.96 6.86 -2.46
C VAL A 180 13.22 7.45 -3.07
N ASP A 181 13.17 7.91 -4.32
CA ASP A 181 14.34 8.48 -5.00
C ASP A 181 14.80 9.77 -4.34
N VAL A 182 13.86 10.64 -3.93
CA VAL A 182 14.18 11.86 -3.19
C VAL A 182 14.84 11.53 -1.85
N VAL A 183 14.27 10.61 -1.08
CA VAL A 183 14.82 10.27 0.24
C VAL A 183 16.16 9.54 0.11
N ARG A 184 16.31 8.64 -0.87
CA ARG A 184 17.56 7.91 -1.10
C ARG A 184 18.68 8.83 -1.56
N SER A 185 18.38 9.84 -2.37
CA SER A 185 19.39 10.81 -2.84
C SER A 185 19.80 11.79 -1.75
N ASN A 186 18.88 12.21 -0.88
CA ASN A 186 19.19 13.04 0.28
C ASN A 186 18.18 12.79 1.42
N PRO A 187 18.50 11.93 2.40
CA PRO A 187 17.62 11.63 3.52
C PRO A 187 17.27 12.85 4.38
N TYR A 188 18.17 13.83 4.47
CA TYR A 188 17.98 15.03 5.29
C TYR A 188 16.84 15.93 4.77
N ARG A 189 16.43 15.79 3.51
CA ARG A 189 15.22 16.44 2.99
C ARG A 189 13.95 16.03 3.74
N LEU A 190 13.92 14.84 4.37
CA LEU A 190 12.81 14.48 5.25
C LEU A 190 12.73 15.42 6.45
N ALA A 191 13.86 15.72 7.10
CA ALA A 191 13.87 16.59 8.27
C ALA A 191 13.61 18.06 7.91
N GLU A 192 14.05 18.50 6.73
CA GLU A 192 13.89 19.88 6.26
C GLU A 192 12.48 20.18 5.72
N GLU A 193 11.89 19.24 4.96
CA GLU A 193 10.69 19.52 4.17
C GLU A 193 9.43 18.78 4.64
N VAL A 194 9.56 17.81 5.55
CA VAL A 194 8.44 17.00 6.03
C VAL A 194 8.14 17.32 7.48
N PHE A 195 7.04 18.04 7.71
CA PHE A 195 6.66 18.51 9.04
C PHE A 195 6.56 17.36 10.08
N GLY A 196 7.25 17.54 11.21
CA GLY A 196 7.29 16.57 12.29
C GLY A 196 8.14 15.33 12.01
N VAL A 197 9.08 15.41 11.06
CA VAL A 197 10.17 14.45 10.89
C VAL A 197 11.46 15.12 11.38
N GLY A 198 12.15 14.49 12.34
CA GLY A 198 13.35 15.07 12.94
C GLY A 198 14.64 14.59 12.26
N PHE A 199 15.74 15.29 12.51
CA PHE A 199 17.07 14.95 12.01
C PHE A 199 17.46 13.49 12.29
N LEU A 200 17.19 12.97 13.49
CA LEU A 200 17.48 11.58 13.87
C LEU A 200 16.75 10.55 12.99
N THR A 201 15.61 10.90 12.39
CA THR A 201 14.92 10.01 11.45
C THR A 201 15.63 9.99 10.10
N ALA A 202 16.12 11.14 9.62
CA ALA A 202 16.93 11.22 8.40
C ALA A 202 18.27 10.49 8.56
N ASP A 203 18.93 10.67 9.71
CA ASP A 203 20.22 10.06 10.04
C ASP A 203 20.16 8.53 10.07
N ARG A 204 19.01 7.96 10.40
CA ARG A 204 18.78 6.50 10.38
C ARG A 204 18.78 5.92 8.95
N ILE A 205 18.54 6.75 7.94
CA ILE A 205 18.45 6.35 6.53
C ILE A 205 19.77 6.63 5.79
N ALA A 206 20.61 7.52 6.33
CA ALA A 206 21.87 7.99 5.73
C ALA A 206 22.99 6.93 5.71
#